data_AF-A0A1F8MCC6-F1
#
_entry.id   AF-A0A1F8MCC6-F1
#
_cell.length_a   1.000
_cell.length_b   1.000
_cell.length_c   1.000
_cell.angle_alpha   90.00
_cell.angle_beta   90.00
_cell.angle_gamma   90.00
#
_symmetry.space_group_name_H-M   'P 1'
#
loop_
_entity.id
_entity.type
_entity.pdbx_description
1 polymer ?
#
loop_
_entity_poly.entity_id
_entity_poly.type
_entity_poly.pdbx_seq_one_letter_code
_entity_poly.pdbx_strand_id
1 'polypeptide(L)'
;MLLKLGVDISRLARPLRRKLDGIDEIFKLITGREAVITSTYECEHRPNSLHYSNEAIDVRLPDSRGGEVVIKLREYLGKDFDVVPEVSHIHIEYDPKTEVVK
;
A
#
# COMPACT_ATOMS: atom_id res chain seq x y z
N MET A 1 -6.63 3.24 11.09
CA MET A 1 -6.25 2.13 10.19
C MET A 1 -6.61 0.83 10.85
N LEU A 2 -7.13 -0.12 10.06
CA LEU A 2 -7.48 -1.46 10.51
C LEU A 2 -6.59 -2.50 9.85
N LEU A 3 -6.44 -3.65 10.52
CA LEU A 3 -5.76 -4.83 9.99
C LEU A 3 -6.78 -5.95 9.84
N LYS A 4 -6.79 -6.63 8.68
CA LYS A 4 -7.52 -7.89 8.56
C LYS A 4 -6.90 -8.91 9.53
N LEU A 5 -7.75 -9.75 10.13
CA LEU A 5 -7.28 -10.78 11.07
C LEU A 5 -6.18 -11.64 10.42
N GLY A 6 -5.05 -11.79 11.13
CA GLY A 6 -3.88 -12.54 10.69
C GLY A 6 -2.82 -11.73 9.94
N VAL A 7 -3.10 -10.49 9.56
CA VAL A 7 -2.12 -9.59 8.92
C VAL A 7 -1.13 -9.04 9.95
N ASP A 8 0.18 -9.12 9.64
CA ASP A 8 1.24 -8.64 10.53
C ASP A 8 2.08 -7.51 9.91
N ILE A 9 1.95 -6.30 10.47
CA ILE A 9 2.71 -5.11 10.03
C ILE A 9 4.06 -4.93 10.76
N SER A 10 4.43 -5.82 11.68
CA SER A 10 5.62 -5.68 12.53
C SER A 10 6.92 -5.67 11.73
N ARG A 11 6.93 -6.35 10.57
CA ARG A 11 8.11 -6.52 9.71
C ARG A 11 8.26 -5.50 8.60
N LEU A 12 7.25 -4.64 8.39
CA LEU A 12 7.26 -3.70 7.28
C LEU A 12 8.52 -2.83 7.27
N ALA A 13 9.11 -2.71 6.09
CA ALA A 13 10.25 -1.85 5.85
C ALA A 13 9.95 -0.41 6.30
N ARG A 14 10.95 0.25 6.88
CA ARG A 14 10.80 1.60 7.46
C ARG A 14 10.18 2.62 6.50
N PRO A 15 10.54 2.67 5.19
CA PRO A 15 9.94 3.61 4.25
C PRO A 15 8.41 3.46 4.16
N LEU A 16 7.93 2.23 4.01
CA LEU A 16 6.49 1.93 3.92
C LEU A 16 5.78 2.15 5.26
N ARG A 17 6.39 1.70 6.37
CA ARG A 17 5.81 1.88 7.72
C ARG A 17 5.55 3.35 8.08
N ARG A 18 6.42 4.26 7.64
CA ARG A 18 6.29 5.71 7.86
C ARG A 18 5.13 6.36 7.08
N LYS A 19 4.60 5.68 6.07
CA LYS A 19 3.52 6.19 5.22
C LYS A 19 2.13 5.75 5.67
N LEU A 20 2.03 4.80 6.61
CA LEU A 20 0.75 4.20 7.01
C LEU A 20 -0.26 5.24 7.51
N ASP A 21 0.14 6.16 8.40
CA ASP A 21 -0.78 7.16 8.94
C ASP A 21 -1.37 8.05 7.83
N GLY A 22 -0.55 8.49 6.87
CA GLY A 22 -1.03 9.29 5.74
C GLY A 22 -1.90 8.50 4.76
N ILE A 23 -1.61 7.21 4.55
CA ILE A 23 -2.51 6.32 3.78
C ILE A 23 -3.89 6.27 4.45
N ASP A 24 -3.94 6.09 5.77
CA ASP A 24 -5.20 6.05 6.51
C ASP A 24 -5.96 7.38 6.47
N GLU A 25 -5.25 8.50 6.60
CA GLU A 25 -5.84 9.84 6.49
C GLU A 25 -6.48 10.07 5.11
N ILE A 26 -5.82 9.66 4.03
CA ILE A 26 -6.35 9.77 2.67
C ILE A 26 -7.66 8.97 2.54
N PHE A 27 -7.70 7.74 3.05
CA PHE A 27 -8.92 6.92 3.04
C PHE A 27 -10.03 7.60 3.84
N LYS A 28 -9.73 8.10 5.04
CA LYS A 28 -10.70 8.80 5.90
C LYS A 28 -11.27 10.04 5.21
N LEU A 29 -10.43 10.86 4.60
CA LEU A 29 -10.84 12.11 3.94
C LEU A 29 -11.72 11.86 2.71
N ILE A 30 -11.41 10.83 1.91
CA ILE A 30 -12.10 10.58 0.63
C ILE A 30 -13.32 9.69 0.83
N THR A 31 -13.22 8.66 1.67
CA THR A 31 -14.25 7.61 1.78
C THR A 31 -15.06 7.71 3.07
N GLY A 32 -14.61 8.49 4.06
CA GLY A 32 -15.19 8.52 5.40
C GLY A 32 -14.90 7.26 6.22
N ARG A 33 -14.03 6.36 5.75
CA ARG A 33 -13.68 5.09 6.39
C ARG A 33 -12.17 4.94 6.52
N GLU A 34 -11.74 4.15 7.50
CA GLU A 34 -10.33 3.82 7.69
C GLU A 34 -9.80 2.91 6.59
N ALA A 35 -8.50 3.03 6.29
CA ALA A 35 -7.83 2.06 5.43
C ALA A 35 -7.78 0.69 6.13
N VAL A 36 -7.91 -0.40 5.35
CA VAL A 36 -7.79 -1.77 5.84
C VAL A 36 -6.65 -2.46 5.12
N ILE A 37 -5.56 -2.78 5.83
CA ILE A 37 -4.50 -3.62 5.26
C ILE A 37 -5.00 -5.07 5.23
N THR A 38 -5.00 -5.67 4.05
CA THR A 38 -5.51 -7.01 3.79
C THR A 38 -4.43 -8.07 3.60
N SER A 39 -3.20 -7.65 3.28
CA SER A 39 -2.03 -8.54 3.20
C SER A 39 -0.73 -7.76 3.40
N THR A 40 0.25 -8.42 4.02
CA THR A 40 1.68 -8.11 3.93
C THR A 40 2.46 -9.36 3.50
N TYR A 41 3.49 -9.78 4.24
CA TYR A 41 4.35 -10.93 3.94
C TYR A 41 3.69 -12.31 4.21
N GLU A 42 2.59 -12.36 4.97
CA GLU A 42 2.03 -13.62 5.49
C GLU A 42 1.29 -14.49 4.47
N CYS A 43 0.91 -13.92 3.32
CA CYS A 43 0.18 -14.63 2.26
C CYS A 43 1.11 -15.13 1.15
N GLU A 44 0.60 -16.04 0.31
CA GLU A 44 1.29 -16.43 -0.91
C GLU A 44 1.16 -15.34 -1.99
N HIS A 45 2.30 -14.93 -2.51
CA HIS A 45 2.46 -13.93 -3.56
C HIS A 45 3.23 -14.49 -4.76
N ARG A 46 3.20 -13.77 -5.87
CA ARG A 46 3.95 -14.14 -7.08
C ARG A 46 5.45 -14.22 -6.80
N PRO A 47 6.21 -15.05 -7.56
CA PRO A 47 7.66 -15.04 -7.48
C PRO A 47 8.23 -13.61 -7.62
N ASN A 48 9.23 -13.30 -6.79
CA ASN A 48 9.88 -11.98 -6.71
C ASN A 48 8.98 -10.81 -6.24
N SER A 49 7.82 -11.08 -5.64
CA SER A 49 7.01 -10.03 -5.02
C SER A 49 7.73 -9.37 -3.84
N LEU A 50 7.62 -8.04 -3.74
CA LEU A 50 8.17 -7.24 -2.66
C LEU A 50 7.48 -7.45 -1.30
N HIS A 51 6.32 -8.13 -1.27
CA HIS A 51 5.72 -8.61 -0.02
C HIS A 51 6.68 -9.51 0.78
N TYR A 52 7.45 -10.36 0.09
CA TYR A 52 8.44 -11.23 0.73
C TYR A 52 9.65 -10.48 1.29
N SER A 53 9.91 -9.27 0.80
CA SER A 53 10.93 -8.35 1.32
C SER A 53 10.39 -7.40 2.40
N ASN A 54 9.10 -7.51 2.76
CA ASN A 54 8.37 -6.60 3.66
C ASN A 54 8.27 -5.17 3.12
N GLU A 55 8.37 -5.00 1.80
CA GLU A 55 8.36 -3.72 1.10
C GLU A 55 7.04 -3.45 0.37
N ALA A 56 6.03 -4.32 0.55
CA ALA A 56 4.70 -4.13 0.01
C ALA A 56 3.58 -4.36 1.03
N ILE A 57 2.42 -3.75 0.75
CA ILE A 57 1.16 -3.98 1.44
C ILE A 57 0.03 -4.02 0.41
N ASP A 58 -1.01 -4.79 0.71
CA ASP A 58 -2.27 -4.72 0.00
C ASP A 58 -3.30 -4.02 0.89
N VAL A 59 -3.97 -3.01 0.33
CA VAL A 59 -5.02 -2.25 1.01
C VAL A 59 -6.35 -2.54 0.34
N ARG A 60 -7.40 -2.74 1.14
CA ARG A 60 -8.76 -2.99 0.62
C ARG A 60 -9.18 -1.90 -0.36
N LEU A 61 -9.69 -2.32 -1.52
CA LEU A 61 -10.28 -1.41 -2.49
C LEU A 61 -11.58 -0.80 -1.91
N PRO A 62 -11.73 0.53 -1.88
CA PRO A 62 -12.97 1.16 -1.44
C PRO A 62 -14.16 0.83 -2.36
N ASP A 63 -15.34 0.65 -1.77
CA ASP A 63 -16.61 0.41 -2.51
C ASP A 63 -16.98 1.57 -3.44
N SER A 64 -16.50 2.78 -3.13
CA SER A 64 -16.70 3.99 -3.93
C SER A 64 -15.47 4.89 -3.86
N ARG A 65 -15.28 5.74 -4.89
CA ARG A 65 -14.15 6.69 -5.00
C ARG A 65 -12.76 6.05 -5.00
N GLY A 66 -12.64 4.76 -5.33
CA GLY A 66 -11.35 4.06 -5.40
C GLY A 66 -10.33 4.73 -6.33
N GLY A 67 -10.78 5.25 -7.48
CA GLY A 67 -9.91 5.99 -8.40
C GLY A 67 -9.31 7.26 -7.79
N GLU A 68 -10.10 8.01 -7.02
CA GLU A 68 -9.64 9.22 -6.34
C GLU A 68 -8.65 8.89 -5.21
N VAL A 69 -8.92 7.82 -4.45
CA VAL A 69 -7.98 7.29 -3.46
C VAL A 69 -6.65 6.93 -4.11
N VAL A 70 -6.65 6.19 -5.22
CA VAL A 70 -5.41 5.81 -5.93
C VAL A 70 -4.63 7.03 -6.41
N ILE A 71 -5.30 8.05 -6.95
CA ILE A 71 -4.65 9.31 -7.36
C ILE A 71 -3.97 9.97 -6.16
N LYS A 72 -4.69 10.13 -5.04
CA LYS A 72 -4.14 10.76 -3.83
C LYS A 72 -3.03 9.95 -3.18
N LEU A 73 -3.11 8.62 -3.20
CA LEU A 73 -2.03 7.77 -2.75
C LEU A 73 -0.76 7.97 -3.59
N ARG A 74 -0.88 8.02 -4.92
CA ARG A 74 0.26 8.27 -5.82
C ARG A 74 0.91 9.62 -5.56
N GLU A 75 0.10 10.67 -5.39
CA GLU A 75 0.60 12.01 -5.04
C GLU A 75 1.35 12.02 -3.69
N TYR A 76 0.80 11.36 -2.67
CA TYR A 76 1.35 11.35 -1.32
C TYR A 76 2.60 10.47 -1.15
N LEU A 77 2.61 9.30 -1.77
CA LEU A 77 3.69 8.33 -1.65
C LEU A 77 4.90 8.75 -2.49
N GLY A 78 4.66 9.37 -3.65
CA GLY A 78 5.69 9.87 -4.53
C GLY A 78 6.30 8.78 -5.40
N LYS A 79 7.38 9.14 -6.12
CA LYS A 79 7.96 8.32 -7.20
C LYS A 79 8.65 7.03 -6.76
N ASP A 80 8.98 6.90 -5.48
CA ASP A 80 9.67 5.72 -4.94
C ASP A 80 8.69 4.59 -4.57
N PHE A 81 7.40 4.82 -4.77
CA PHE A 81 6.36 3.84 -4.51
C PHE A 81 5.56 3.59 -5.78
N ASP A 82 5.24 2.33 -6.02
CA ASP A 82 4.28 1.92 -7.02
C ASP A 82 2.93 1.66 -6.35
N VAL A 83 1.88 2.25 -6.92
CA VAL A 83 0.49 2.12 -6.45
C VAL A 83 -0.33 1.54 -7.59
N VAL A 84 -0.66 0.26 -7.48
CA VAL A 84 -1.29 -0.52 -8.54
C VAL A 84 -2.69 -0.94 -8.07
N PRO A 85 -3.77 -0.38 -8.65
CA PRO A 85 -5.12 -0.89 -8.38
C PRO A 85 -5.29 -2.25 -9.05
N GLU A 86 -5.43 -3.28 -8.22
CA GLU A 86 -5.78 -4.65 -8.62
C GLU A 86 -7.30 -4.84 -8.52
N VAL A 87 -7.79 -5.98 -9.02
CA VAL A 87 -9.24 -6.26 -9.05
C VAL A 87 -9.88 -6.25 -7.66
N SER A 88 -9.17 -6.72 -6.63
CA SER A 88 -9.70 -6.90 -5.28
C SER A 88 -9.11 -5.98 -4.22
N HIS A 89 -8.01 -5.28 -4.52
CA HIS A 89 -7.26 -4.46 -3.58
C HIS A 89 -6.41 -3.41 -4.32
N ILE A 90 -5.81 -2.50 -3.57
CA ILE A 90 -4.78 -1.58 -4.06
C ILE A 90 -3.45 -2.14 -3.54
N HIS A 91 -2.60 -2.59 -4.46
CA HIS A 91 -1.25 -3.01 -4.15
C HIS A 91 -0.34 -1.77 -4.04
N ILE A 92 0.44 -1.68 -2.96
CA ILE A 92 1.37 -0.58 -2.72
C ILE A 92 2.72 -1.17 -2.36
N GLU A 93 3.75 -0.87 -3.13
CA GLU A 93 5.12 -1.33 -2.88
C GLU A 93 6.12 -0.19 -2.92
N TYR A 94 7.17 -0.30 -2.11
CA TYR A 94 8.33 0.57 -2.11
C TYR A 94 9.38 0.01 -3.07
N ASP A 95 9.49 0.61 -4.26
CA ASP A 95 10.47 0.25 -5.28
C ASP A 95 11.17 1.54 -5.78
N PRO A 96 12.18 2.04 -5.03
CA PRO A 96 12.85 3.27 -5.38
C PRO A 96 13.61 3.12 -6.69
N LYS A 97 13.20 3.87 -7.70
CA LYS A 97 13.81 3.83 -9.03
C LYS A 97 15.14 4.55 -8.98
N THR A 98 16.25 3.81 -8.89
CA THR A 98 17.58 4.39 -9.05
C THR A 98 17.70 4.98 -10.45
N GLU A 99 17.98 6.28 -10.55
CA GLU A 99 18.39 6.86 -11.83
C GLU A 99 19.70 6.19 -12.23
N VAL A 100 19.65 5.39 -13.29
CA VAL A 100 20.86 4.88 -13.92
C VAL A 100 21.51 6.09 -14.57
N VAL A 101 22.51 6.68 -13.89
CA VAL A 101 23.41 7.65 -14.51
C VAL A 101 24.09 6.89 -15.66
N LYS A 102 23.66 7.19 -16.89
CA LYS A 102 24.27 6.69 -18.11
C LYS A 102 25.62 7.33 -18.36
#